data_AF-A0A951U291-F1
#
_entry.id   AF-A0A951U291-F1
#
_cell.length_a   1.000
_cell.length_b   1.000
_cell.length_c   1.000
_cell.angle_alpha   90.00
_cell.angle_beta   90.00
_cell.angle_gamma   90.00
#
_symmetry.space_group_name_H-M   'P 1'
#
loop_
_entity.id
_entity.type
_entity.pdbx_description
1 polymer ?
#
loop_
_entity_poly.entity_id
_entity_poly.type
_entity_poly.pdbx_seq_one_letter_code
_entity_poly.pdbx_strand_id
1 'polypeptide(L)' 'MAVYAQAMEPKSLTILKGGHFDGFQGEGFEIASAVAVKWFEKYLKQVEAPVLEVG' A
#
# COMPACT_ATOMS: atom_id res chain seq x y z
N MET A 1 15.03 -5.84 -7.41
CA MET A 1 15.17 -4.37 -7.24
C MET A 1 15.09 -3.58 -8.55
N ALA A 2 15.30 -4.20 -9.73
CA ALA A 2 15.19 -3.52 -11.03
C ALA A 2 13.83 -2.84 -11.27
N VAL A 3 12.73 -3.46 -10.85
CA VAL A 3 11.37 -2.89 -11.00
C VAL A 3 11.21 -1.57 -10.24
N TYR A 4 11.71 -1.50 -9.00
CA TYR A 4 11.64 -0.26 -8.21
C TYR A 4 12.42 0.89 -8.86
N ALA A 5 13.61 0.60 -9.41
CA ALA A 5 14.42 1.58 -10.11
C ALA A 5 13.69 2.16 -11.34
N GLN A 6 12.90 1.34 -12.04
CA GLN A 6 12.19 1.73 -13.26
C GLN A 6 10.82 2.38 -13.02
N ALA A 7 10.26 2.29 -11.80
CA ALA A 7 8.97 2.91 -11.49
C ALA A 7 9.00 4.44 -11.69
N MET A 8 7.84 5.08 -11.89
CA MET A 8 7.73 6.55 -11.88
C MET A 8 7.59 7.08 -10.46
N GLU A 9 7.96 8.34 -10.25
CA GLU A 9 7.74 9.02 -8.96
C GLU A 9 6.29 9.55 -8.84
N PRO A 10 5.71 9.60 -7.63
CA PRO A 10 6.31 9.20 -6.34
C PRO A 10 6.30 7.66 -6.15
N LYS A 11 7.40 7.07 -5.66
CA LYS A 11 7.48 5.64 -5.29
C LYS A 11 8.02 5.43 -3.87
N SER A 12 7.76 4.26 -3.29
CA SER A 12 8.25 3.88 -1.96
C SER A 12 8.57 2.38 -1.89
N LEU A 13 9.56 2.00 -1.08
CA LEU A 13 9.97 0.62 -0.84
C LEU A 13 10.08 0.38 0.67
N THR A 14 9.43 -0.68 1.17
CA THR A 14 9.57 -1.17 2.54
C THR A 14 10.04 -2.61 2.51
N ILE A 15 11.08 -2.93 3.25
CA ILE A 15 11.65 -4.28 3.35
C ILE A 15 11.21 -4.88 4.67
N LEU A 16 10.49 -6.00 4.60
CA LEU A 16 10.12 -6.81 5.75
C LEU A 16 11.13 -7.94 5.93
N LYS A 17 11.47 -8.23 7.18
CA LYS A 17 12.23 -9.44 7.51
C LYS A 17 11.26 -10.63 7.54
N GLY A 18 11.66 -11.78 6.99
CA GLY A 18 10.83 -12.99 6.99
C GLY A 18 10.82 -13.70 5.64
N GLY A 19 9.93 -14.69 5.52
CA GLY A 19 9.65 -15.43 4.30
C GLY A 19 8.67 -14.69 3.37
N HIS A 20 8.44 -15.27 2.19
CA HIS A 20 7.64 -14.66 1.13
C HIS A 20 6.21 -14.27 1.58
N PHE A 21 5.61 -15.04 2.49
CA PHE A 21 4.23 -14.87 2.92
C PHE A 21 4.06 -14.06 4.22
N ASP A 22 5.15 -13.71 4.89
CA ASP A 22 5.05 -13.06 6.20
C ASP A 22 4.47 -11.64 6.12
N GLY A 23 4.53 -10.99 4.96
CA GLY A 23 3.83 -9.72 4.71
C GLY A 23 2.29 -9.82 4.67
N PHE A 24 1.72 -11.02 4.73
CA PHE A 24 0.26 -11.24 4.66
C PHE A 24 -0.34 -11.75 5.98
N GLN A 25 0.46 -11.90 7.04
CA GLN A 25 -0.01 -12.36 8.35
C GLN A 25 0.71 -11.70 9.52
N GLY A 26 0.08 -11.72 10.70
CA GLY A 26 0.66 -11.23 11.95
C GLY A 26 1.27 -9.83 11.85
N GLU A 27 2.42 -9.64 12.48
CA GLU A 27 3.15 -8.35 12.50
C GLU A 27 3.54 -7.87 11.09
N GLY A 28 3.90 -8.80 10.19
CA GLY A 28 4.27 -8.43 8.82
C GLY A 28 3.10 -7.84 8.03
N PHE A 29 1.88 -8.36 8.25
CA PHE A 29 0.65 -7.76 7.70
C PHE A 29 0.37 -6.38 8.27
N GLU A 30 0.49 -6.22 9.60
CA GLU A 30 0.27 -4.93 10.25
C GLU A 30 1.19 -3.84 9.68
N ILE A 31 2.48 -4.16 9.48
CA ILE A 31 3.44 -3.24 8.89
C ILE A 31 3.12 -2.98 7.41
N ALA A 32 2.93 -4.03 6.60
CA ALA A 32 2.69 -3.91 5.16
C ALA A 32 1.43 -3.08 4.86
N SER A 33 0.33 -3.40 5.54
CA SER A 33 -0.96 -2.74 5.36
C SER A 33 -0.90 -1.28 5.81
N ALA A 34 -0.32 -0.98 6.98
CA ALA A 34 -0.21 0.38 7.48
C ALA A 34 0.63 1.28 6.55
N VAL A 35 1.73 0.78 6.00
CA VAL A 35 2.54 1.53 5.04
C VAL A 35 1.77 1.77 3.74
N ALA A 36 1.07 0.76 3.21
CA ALA A 36 0.28 0.89 1.99
C ALA A 36 -0.84 1.93 2.15
N VAL A 37 -1.61 1.86 3.24
CA VAL A 37 -2.69 2.81 3.55
C VAL A 37 -2.14 4.23 3.63
N LYS A 38 -1.08 4.48 4.39
CA LYS A 38 -0.46 5.81 4.51
C LYS A 38 0.02 6.36 3.16
N TRP A 39 0.56 5.51 2.30
CA TRP A 39 0.99 5.92 0.96
C TRP A 39 -0.21 6.33 0.11
N PHE A 40 -1.29 5.54 0.15
CA PHE A 40 -2.53 5.83 -0.54
C PHE A 40 -3.20 7.10 -0.01
N GLU A 41 -3.35 7.28 1.30
CA GLU A 41 -3.88 8.51 1.90
C GLU A 41 -3.10 9.76 1.45
N LYS A 42 -1.80 9.64 1.24
CA LYS A 42 -0.95 10.75 0.82
C LYS A 42 -1.10 11.10 -0.66
N TYR A 43 -1.28 10.11 -1.54
CA TYR A 43 -1.15 10.29 -2.98
C TYR A 43 -2.42 10.01 -3.79
N LEU A 44 -3.37 9.23 -3.27
CA LEU A 44 -4.72 9.19 -3.80
C LEU A 44 -5.46 10.41 -3.27
N LYS A 45 -5.89 11.28 -4.18
CA LYS A 45 -6.85 12.34 -3.87
C LYS A 45 -8.10 11.68 -3.29
N GLN A 46 -8.74 12.31 -2.29
CA GLN A 46 -10.09 11.94 -1.88
C GLN A 46 -11.02 12.10 -3.08
N VAL A 47 -11.24 11.01 -3.80
CA VAL A 47 -12.38 10.89 -4.69
C VAL A 47 -13.50 10.48 -3.76
N GLU A 48 -14.49 11.35 -3.55
CA GLU A 48 -15.71 10.96 -2.86
C GLU A 48 -16.22 9.68 -3.51
N ALA A 49 -16.36 8.62 -2.71
CA ALA A 49 -17.01 7.41 -3.19
C ALA A 49 -18.42 7.82 -3.65
N PRO A 50 -18.85 7.44 -4.87
CA PRO A 50 -20.19 7.76 -5.33
C PRO A 50 -21.19 7.21 -4.30
N VAL A 51 -22.05 8.09 -3.79
CA VAL A 51 -23.17 7.66 -2.94
C VAL A 51 -24.01 6.73 -3.79
N LEU A 52 -24.01 5.45 -3.44
CA LEU A 52 -24.93 4.48 -4.03
C LEU A 52 -26.31 4.80 -3.48
N GLU A 53 -27.11 5.55 -4.24
CA GLU A 53 -28.53 5.69 -3.93
C GLU A 53 -29.19 4.32 -4.14
N VAL A 54 -29.51 3.67 -3.03
CA VAL A 54 -30.30 2.45 -3.02
C VAL A 54 -31.76 2.90 -3.11
N GLY A 55 -32.31 2.88 -4.34
CA GLY A 55 -33.74 3.04 -4.60
C GLY A 55 -34.53 1.77 -4.35
#